data_AF-A0A661WJT1-F1
#
_entry.id   AF-A0A661WJT1-F1
#
_cell.length_a   1.000
_cell.length_b   1.000
_cell.length_c   1.000
_cell.angle_alpha   90.00
_cell.angle_beta   90.00
_cell.angle_gamma   90.00
#
_symmetry.space_group_name_H-M   'P 1'
#
loop_
_entity.id
_entity.type
_entity.pdbx_description
1 polymer ?
#
loop_
_entity_poly.entity_id
_entity_poly.type
_entity_poly.pdbx_seq_one_letter_code
_entity_poly.pdbx_strand_id
1 'polypeptide(L)' 'MKKVEQEYIQLKTMLASMCQVTTSMLKDATEALVTRDSTLADQVIARDDEVDALDTRIDEHCLKMLALYEPKAIDLR' A
#
# COMPACT_ATOMS: atom_id res chain seq x y z
N MET A 1 -23.76 2.66 -9.79
CA MET A 1 -22.99 3.84 -9.35
C MET A 1 -22.51 3.72 -7.89
N LYS A 2 -23.38 3.60 -6.87
CA LYS A 2 -22.95 3.53 -5.45
C LYS A 2 -21.89 2.48 -5.11
N LYS A 3 -21.92 1.31 -5.75
CA LYS A 3 -20.98 0.20 -5.46
C LYS A 3 -19.55 0.49 -5.95
N VAL A 4 -19.39 0.99 -7.18
CA VAL A 4 -18.08 1.37 -7.74
C VAL A 4 -17.41 2.45 -6.89
N GLU A 5 -18.18 3.42 -6.42
CA GLU A 5 -17.68 4.48 -5.54
C GLU A 5 -17.20 3.93 -4.19
N GLN A 6 -17.88 2.93 -3.63
CA GLN A 6 -17.43 2.22 -2.43
C GLN A 6 -16.13 1.45 -2.67
N GLU A 7 -16.01 0.73 -3.79
CA GLU A 7 -14.78 0.00 -4.15
C GLU A 7 -13.60 0.97 -4.31
N TYR A 8 -13.83 2.17 -4.87
CA TYR A 8 -12.80 3.20 -5.03
C TYR A 8 -12.39 3.84 -3.70
N ILE A 9 -13.34 4.07 -2.79
CA ILE A 9 -13.03 4.50 -1.41
C ILE A 9 -12.17 3.43 -0.72
N GLN A 10 -12.54 2.16 -0.86
CA GLN A 10 -11.79 1.06 -0.27
C GLN A 10 -10.35 0.97 -0.82
N LEU A 11 -10.18 1.11 -2.14
CA LEU A 11 -8.87 1.18 -2.79
C LEU A 11 -8.01 2.31 -2.20
N LYS A 12 -8.59 3.51 -2.05
CA LYS A 12 -7.90 4.65 -1.43
C LYS A 12 -7.52 4.39 0.01
N THR A 13 -8.38 3.72 0.79
CA THR A 13 -8.06 3.36 2.18
C THR A 13 -6.90 2.36 2.24
N MET A 14 -6.89 1.36 1.37
CA MET A 14 -5.79 0.38 1.28
C MET A 14 -4.47 1.07 0.92
N LEU A 15 -4.49 1.96 -0.07
CA LEU A 15 -3.31 2.74 -0.47
C LEU A 15 -2.81 3.65 0.68
N ALA A 16 -3.72 4.33 1.38
CA ALA A 16 -3.37 5.15 2.53
C ALA A 16 -2.73 4.32 3.66
N SER A 17 -3.22 3.10 3.89
CA SER A 17 -2.62 2.17 4.86
C SER A 17 -1.20 1.78 4.45
N MET A 18 -0.98 1.44 3.18
CA MET A 18 0.35 1.11 2.66
C MET A 18 1.31 2.30 2.82
N CYS A 19 0.88 3.53 2.48
CA CYS A 19 1.65 4.75 2.70
C CYS A 19 2.02 4.97 4.17
N GLN A 20 1.12 4.65 5.11
CA GLN A 20 1.40 4.80 6.54
C GLN A 20 2.50 3.83 6.99
N VAL A 21 2.43 2.57 6.54
CA VAL A 21 3.43 1.54 6.85
C VAL A 21 4.79 1.93 6.28
N THR A 22 4.87 2.27 5.00
CA THR A 22 6.13 2.64 4.34
C THR A 22 6.74 3.93 4.92
N THR A 23 5.91 4.91 5.30
CA THR A 23 6.40 6.13 5.97
C THR A 23 7.01 5.81 7.34
N SER A 24 6.42 4.91 8.11
CA SER A 24 7.02 4.42 9.36
C SER A 24 8.34 3.71 9.10
N MET A 25 8.39 2.81 8.11
CA MET A 25 9.61 2.10 7.75
C MET A 25 10.73 3.05 7.34
N LEU A 26 10.43 4.11 6.58
CA LEU A 26 11.43 5.11 6.20
C LEU A 26 12.00 5.84 7.42
N LYS A 27 11.14 6.19 8.38
CA LYS A 27 11.58 6.82 9.63
C LYS A 27 12.49 5.88 10.41
N ASP A 28 12.06 4.62 10.58
CA ASP A 28 12.80 3.60 11.33
C ASP A 28 14.14 3.26 10.66
N ALA A 29 14.17 3.19 9.32
CA ALA A 29 15.40 2.98 8.54
C ALA A 29 16.40 4.14 8.71
N THR A 30 15.89 5.38 8.71
CA THR A 30 16.72 6.58 8.92
C THR A 30 17.30 6.58 10.33
N GLU A 31 16.49 6.21 11.33
CA GLU A 31 16.92 6.08 12.72
C GLU A 31 17.99 5.00 12.88
N ALA A 32 17.74 3.79 12.34
CA ALA A 32 18.69 2.68 12.35
C ALA A 32 20.05 3.06 11.74
N LEU A 33 20.04 3.81 10.65
CA LEU A 33 21.27 4.27 10.00
C LEU A 33 22.05 5.26 10.88
N VAL A 34 21.36 6.24 11.47
CA VAL A 34 21.98 7.28 12.31
C VAL A 34 22.55 6.68 13.61
N THR A 35 21.84 5.75 14.23
CA THR A 35 22.23 5.12 15.50
C THR A 35 23.13 3.89 15.32
N ARG A 36 23.30 3.42 14.07
CA ARG A 36 23.94 2.14 13.73
C ARG A 36 23.27 0.93 14.40
N ASP A 37 21.95 1.00 14.57
CA ASP A 37 21.16 -0.09 15.12
C ASP A 37 20.82 -1.12 14.04
N SER A 38 21.58 -2.22 14.00
CA SER A 38 21.33 -3.33 13.07
C SER A 38 20.03 -4.09 13.37
N THR A 39 19.57 -4.10 14.63
CA THR A 39 18.33 -4.79 15.00
C THR A 39 17.13 -4.06 14.43
N LEU A 40 17.11 -2.73 14.51
CA LEU A 40 16.06 -1.91 13.91
C LEU A 40 16.10 -2.01 12.37
N ALA A 41 17.28 -2.07 11.77
CA ALA A 41 17.42 -2.30 10.33
C ALA A 41 16.81 -3.65 9.91
N ASP A 42 17.10 -4.73 10.64
CA ASP A 42 16.54 -6.07 10.36
C ASP A 42 15.01 -6.09 10.49
N GLN A 43 14.45 -5.35 11.46
CA GLN A 43 13.01 -5.18 11.60
C GLN A 43 12.39 -4.44 10.42
N VAL A 44 13.05 -3.41 9.89
CA VAL A 44 12.58 -2.71 8.68
C VAL A 44 12.58 -3.66 7.49
N ILE A 45 13.65 -4.46 7.31
CA ILE A 45 13.73 -5.45 6.21
C ILE A 45 12.59 -6.47 6.32
N ALA A 46 12.33 -7.00 7.51
CA ALA A 46 11.26 -7.97 7.73
C ALA A 46 9.85 -7.40 7.48
N ARG A 47 9.66 -6.07 7.60
CA ARG A 47 8.38 -5.40 7.34
C ARG A 47 8.13 -5.17 5.85
N ASP A 48 9.11 -5.37 4.98
CA ASP A 48 8.93 -5.29 3.52
C ASP A 48 7.88 -6.31 3.03
N ASP A 49 7.88 -7.52 3.60
CA ASP A 49 6.87 -8.55 3.33
C ASP A 49 5.43 -8.08 3.60
N GLU A 50 5.22 -7.18 4.58
CA GLU A 50 3.91 -6.59 4.86
C GLU A 50 3.49 -5.63 3.74
N VAL A 51 4.43 -4.85 3.21
CA VAL A 51 4.18 -3.90 2.11
C VAL A 51 3.88 -4.66 0.82
N ASP A 52 4.64 -5.71 0.51
CA ASP A 52 4.41 -6.57 -0.65
C ASP A 52 3.02 -7.24 -0.61
N ALA A 53 2.58 -7.68 0.56
CA ALA A 53 1.25 -8.23 0.75
C ALA A 53 0.13 -7.19 0.53
N LEU A 54 0.35 -5.94 0.95
CA LEU A 54 -0.58 -4.84 0.71
C LEU A 54 -0.64 -4.48 -0.78
N ASP A 55 0.51 -4.42 -1.45
CA ASP A 55 0.65 -4.11 -2.87
C ASP A 55 -0.09 -5.15 -3.73
N THR A 56 0.18 -6.44 -3.49
CA THR A 56 -0.52 -7.55 -4.15
C THR A 56 -2.04 -7.45 -3.98
N ARG A 57 -2.50 -7.11 -2.78
CA ARG A 57 -3.93 -6.98 -2.48
C ARG A 57 -4.57 -5.79 -3.19
N ILE A 58 -3.84 -4.67 -3.30
CA ILE A 58 -4.27 -3.47 -4.05
C ILE A 58 -4.41 -3.83 -5.53
N ASP A 59 -3.43 -4.50 -6.11
CA ASP A 59 -3.43 -4.92 -7.51
C ASP A 59 -4.59 -5.87 -7.83
N GLU A 60 -4.82 -6.88 -6.99
CA GLU A 60 -5.98 -7.77 -7.13
C GLU A 60 -7.31 -7.01 -7.09
N HIS A 61 -7.42 -5.99 -6.23
CA HIS A 61 -8.61 -5.18 -6.11
C HIS A 61 -8.82 -4.32 -7.37
N CYS A 62 -7.75 -3.69 -7.86
CA CYS A 62 -7.76 -2.95 -9.12
C CYS A 62 -8.20 -3.84 -10.29
N LEU A 63 -7.63 -5.04 -10.42
CA LEU A 63 -7.97 -5.98 -11.48
C LEU A 63 -9.45 -6.41 -11.42
N LYS A 64 -9.96 -6.69 -10.21
CA LYS A 64 -11.39 -6.98 -10.00
C LYS A 64 -12.27 -5.81 -10.43
N MET A 65 -11.91 -4.58 -10.05
CA MET A 65 -12.67 -3.39 -10.45
C MET A 65 -12.69 -3.20 -11.97
N LEU A 66 -11.53 -3.36 -12.64
CA LEU A 66 -11.43 -3.28 -14.10
C LEU A 66 -12.32 -4.32 -14.79
N ALA A 67 -12.29 -5.56 -14.30
CA ALA A 67 -13.08 -6.67 -14.86
C ALA A 67 -14.59 -6.52 -14.64
N LEU A 68 -15.02 -5.92 -13.52
CA LEU A 68 -16.43 -5.85 -13.13
C LEU A 68 -17.17 -4.62 -13.66
N TYR A 69 -16.48 -3.50 -13.88
CA TYR A 69 -17.16 -2.20 -13.98
C TYR A 69 -16.87 -1.37 -15.24
N GLU A 70 -16.08 -1.87 -16.20
CA GLU A 70 -15.67 -1.14 -17.43
C GLU A 70 -15.42 0.36 -17.17
N PRO A 71 -14.44 0.70 -16.31
CA PRO A 71 -14.19 2.08 -15.91
C PRO A 71 -13.88 2.96 -17.12
N LYS A 72 -14.38 4.20 -17.09
CA LYS A 72 -14.13 5.15 -18.17
C LYS A 72 -12.71 5.69 -18.06
N ALA A 73 -12.20 6.27 -19.15
CA ALA A 73 -10.84 6.82 -19.19
C ALA A 73 -10.48 7.81 -18.06
N ILE A 74 -11.47 8.44 -17.42
CA ILE A 74 -11.26 9.36 -16.30
C ILE A 74 -10.99 8.64 -14.97
N ASP A 75 -11.48 7.40 -14.83
CA ASP A 75 -11.36 6.57 -13.63
C ASP A 75 -10.02 5.82 -13.58
N LEU A 76 -9.25 5.83 -14.68
CA LEU A 76 -7.96 5.17 -14.86
C LEU A 76 -6.74 6.07 -14.57
N ARG A 77 -6.96 7.32 -14.13
CA ARG A 77 -5.90 8.29 -13.81
C ARG A 77 -5.45 8.22 -12.36
#